data_AF-A0A1C6CKK4-F1
#
_entry.id   AF-A0A1C6CKK4-F1
#
_cell.length_a   1.000
_cell.length_b   1.000
_cell.length_c   1.000
_cell.angle_alpha   90.00
_cell.angle_beta   90.00
_cell.angle_gamma   90.00
#
_symmetry.space_group_name_H-M   'P 1'
#
loop_
_entity.id
_entity.type
_entity.pdbx_description
1 polymer ?
#
loop_
_entity_poly.entity_id
_entity_poly.type
_entity_poly.pdbx_seq_one_letter_code
_entity_poly.pdbx_strand_id
1 'polypeptide(L)'
;MRILCELYPDTMIMLMKEGIQNEITLEILMTKKHKKTPEEKAAVAKQKKQQMRAKLKKETRDNLAKEEILQDDRFFFIAGYTSGGAPYGITWEKMGLKPWDDLEENKMV
;
A
#
# COMPACT_ATOMS: atom_id res chain seq x y z
N MET A 1 -42.39 41.34 -19.25
CA MET A 1 -41.96 40.09 -18.59
C MET A 1 -43.13 39.21 -18.14
N ARG A 2 -44.09 39.70 -17.34
CA ARG A 2 -45.22 38.85 -16.87
C ARG A 2 -46.08 38.25 -17.98
N ILE A 3 -46.49 39.05 -18.97
CA ILE A 3 -47.31 38.60 -20.12
C ILE A 3 -46.59 37.52 -20.96
N LEU A 4 -45.25 37.62 -21.10
CA LEU A 4 -44.47 36.64 -21.87
C LEU A 4 -44.32 35.30 -21.13
N CYS A 5 -44.28 35.31 -19.80
CA CYS A 5 -44.28 34.08 -19.00
C CYS A 5 -45.62 33.35 -19.05
N GLU A 6 -46.73 34.08 -19.23
CA GLU A 6 -48.08 33.50 -19.32
C GLU A 6 -48.37 32.93 -20.72
N LEU A 7 -47.88 33.58 -21.78
CA LEU A 7 -48.15 33.16 -23.16
C LEU A 7 -47.25 32.01 -23.64
N TYR A 8 -46.04 31.88 -23.11
CA TYR A 8 -45.07 30.89 -23.58
C TYR A 8 -44.11 30.40 -22.47
N PRO A 9 -44.65 29.72 -21.44
CA PRO A 9 -43.91 29.34 -20.23
C PRO A 9 -42.74 28.39 -20.50
N ASP A 10 -42.90 27.46 -21.45
CA ASP A 10 -41.91 26.40 -21.71
C ASP A 10 -40.58 26.95 -22.23
N THR A 11 -40.62 27.91 -23.15
CA THR A 11 -39.43 28.64 -23.66
C THR A 11 -38.72 29.45 -22.59
N MET A 12 -39.48 30.10 -21.72
CA MET A 12 -38.88 30.89 -20.65
C MET A 12 -38.13 29.97 -19.67
N ILE A 13 -38.69 28.79 -19.37
CA ILE A 13 -38.03 27.75 -18.58
C ILE A 13 -36.80 27.21 -19.31
N MET A 14 -36.86 26.98 -20.62
CA MET A 14 -35.71 26.51 -21.41
C MET A 14 -34.56 27.51 -21.39
N LEU A 15 -34.83 28.80 -21.62
CA LEU A 15 -33.81 29.86 -21.62
C LEU A 15 -33.17 30.03 -20.23
N MET A 16 -33.95 29.92 -19.15
CA MET A 16 -33.40 29.98 -17.80
C MET A 16 -32.51 28.77 -17.49
N LYS A 17 -32.93 27.55 -17.88
CA LYS A 17 -32.13 26.34 -17.71
C LYS A 17 -30.81 26.42 -18.46
N GLU A 18 -30.84 26.95 -19.68
CA GLU A 18 -29.63 27.12 -20.49
C GLU A 18 -28.66 28.14 -19.87
N GLY A 19 -29.17 29.26 -19.32
CA GLY A 19 -28.36 30.21 -18.57
C GLY A 19 -27.67 29.56 -17.35
N ILE A 20 -28.43 28.81 -16.55
CA ILE A 20 -27.90 28.10 -15.36
C ILE A 20 -26.87 27.05 -15.76
N GLN A 21 -27.16 26.26 -16.80
CA GLN A 21 -26.24 25.24 -17.30
C GLN A 21 -24.94 25.84 -17.83
N ASN A 22 -25.03 26.97 -18.52
CA ASN A 22 -23.86 27.68 -19.03
C ASN A 22 -23.01 28.27 -17.89
N GLU A 23 -23.62 28.84 -16.86
CA GLU A 23 -22.93 29.35 -15.67
C GLU A 23 -22.18 28.24 -14.92
N ILE A 24 -22.84 27.11 -14.64
CA ILE A 24 -22.25 25.93 -14.00
C ILE A 24 -21.08 25.39 -14.84
N THR A 25 -21.25 25.34 -16.17
CA THR A 25 -20.23 24.82 -17.08
C THR A 25 -18.96 25.68 -17.05
N LEU A 26 -19.10 27.00 -16.99
CA LEU A 26 -17.97 27.92 -16.90
C LEU A 26 -17.24 27.78 -15.54
N GLU A 27 -17.96 27.64 -14.44
CA GLU A 27 -17.37 27.44 -13.11
C GLU A 27 -16.55 26.13 -13.02
N ILE A 28 -17.09 25.04 -13.57
CA ILE A 28 -16.40 23.74 -13.64
C ILE A 28 -15.15 23.84 -14.53
N LEU A 29 -15.21 24.59 -15.63
CA LEU A 29 -14.07 24.78 -16.52
C LEU A 29 -12.92 25.54 -15.83
N MET A 30 -13.26 26.59 -15.06
CA MET A 30 -12.28 27.41 -14.35
C MET A 30 -11.63 26.67 -13.16
N THR A 31 -12.40 25.82 -12.46
CA THR A 31 -11.87 24.97 -11.38
C THR A 31 -10.99 23.83 -11.92
N LYS A 32 -11.36 23.19 -13.03
CA LYS A 32 -10.55 22.13 -13.68
C LYS A 32 -9.25 22.62 -14.30
N LYS A 33 -9.12 23.92 -14.62
CA LYS A 33 -7.88 24.51 -15.19
C LYS A 33 -6.73 24.64 -14.19
N HIS A 34 -6.92 24.30 -12.92
CA HIS A 34 -5.82 24.12 -11.97
C HIS A 34 -4.96 22.92 -12.36
N LYS A 35 -4.05 23.14 -13.31
CA LYS A 35 -2.86 22.29 -13.50
C LYS A 35 -2.12 22.30 -12.17
N LYS A 36 -2.04 21.14 -11.50
CA LYS A 36 -1.18 20.94 -10.32
C LYS A 36 0.17 21.60 -10.59
N THR A 37 0.52 22.59 -9.79
CA THR A 37 1.79 23.30 -9.90
C THR A 37 2.93 22.28 -9.79
N PRO A 38 4.07 22.49 -10.48
CA PRO A 38 5.22 21.58 -10.40
C PRO A 38 5.70 21.35 -8.95
N GLU A 39 5.42 22.30 -8.06
CA GLU A 39 5.68 22.24 -6.62
C GLU A 39 4.87 21.16 -5.90
N GLU A 40 3.58 21.02 -6.23
CA GLU A 40 2.69 20.01 -5.64
C GLU A 40 3.10 18.59 -6.09
N LYS A 41 3.52 18.44 -7.35
CA LYS A 41 4.04 17.16 -7.88
C LYS A 41 5.37 16.77 -7.21
N ALA A 42 6.24 17.74 -6.95
CA ALA A 42 7.52 17.51 -6.27
C ALA A 42 7.31 17.11 -4.81
N ALA A 43 6.34 17.70 -4.11
CA ALA A 43 6.00 17.33 -2.73
C ALA A 43 5.52 15.87 -2.63
N VAL A 44 4.63 15.44 -3.53
CA VAL A 44 4.14 14.05 -3.59
C VAL A 44 5.26 13.05 -3.89
N ALA A 45 6.19 13.41 -4.79
CA ALA A 45 7.34 12.55 -5.11
C ALA A 45 8.29 12.38 -3.91
N LYS A 46 8.56 13.47 -3.17
CA LYS A 46 9.38 13.42 -1.93
C LYS A 46 8.73 12.54 -0.86
N GLN A 47 7.42 12.67 -0.67
CA GLN A 47 6.67 11.87 0.31
C GLN A 47 6.68 10.37 -0.04
N LYS A 48 6.41 10.00 -1.29
CA LYS A 48 6.47 8.60 -1.74
C LYS A 48 7.87 8.01 -1.56
N LYS A 49 8.93 8.76 -1.89
CA LYS A 49 10.31 8.30 -1.72
C LYS A 49 10.68 8.07 -0.25
N GLN A 50 10.21 8.93 0.65
CA GLN A 50 10.40 8.74 2.10
C GLN A 50 9.66 7.50 2.61
N GLN A 51 8.42 7.28 2.19
CA GLN A 51 7.65 6.09 2.56
C GLN A 51 8.33 4.79 2.11
N MET A 52 8.85 4.74 0.88
CA MET A 52 9.57 3.56 0.37
C MET A 52 10.84 3.28 1.16
N ARG A 53 11.60 4.31 1.53
CA ARG A 53 12.80 4.16 2.38
C ARG A 53 12.47 3.64 3.78
N ALA A 54 11.39 4.13 4.37
CA ALA A 54 10.94 3.67 5.68
C ALA A 54 10.51 2.19 5.64
N LYS A 55 9.78 1.77 4.60
CA LYS A 55 9.39 0.38 4.39
C LYS A 55 10.61 -0.53 4.22
N LEU A 56 11.54 -0.16 3.36
CA LEU A 56 12.75 -0.95 3.13
C LEU A 56 13.57 -1.12 4.42
N LYS A 57 13.73 -0.05 5.22
CA LYS A 57 14.45 -0.13 6.49
C LYS A 57 13.75 -1.04 7.51
N LYS A 58 12.43 -1.10 7.50
CA LYS A 58 11.65 -2.02 8.34
C LYS A 58 11.85 -3.47 7.86
N GLU A 59 11.72 -3.73 6.57
CA GLU A 59 11.93 -5.06 5.97
C GLU A 59 13.35 -5.59 6.21
N THR A 60 14.39 -4.75 6.07
CA THR A 60 15.78 -5.17 6.37
C THR A 60 15.95 -5.53 7.85
N ARG A 61 15.34 -4.78 8.78
CA ARG A 61 15.40 -5.11 10.21
C ARG A 61 14.64 -6.40 10.53
N ASP A 62 13.47 -6.58 9.93
CA ASP A 62 12.65 -7.78 10.11
C ASP A 62 13.34 -9.02 9.51
N ASN A 63 14.06 -8.87 8.39
CA ASN A 63 14.87 -9.94 7.81
C ASN A 63 16.12 -10.23 8.64
N LEU A 64 16.84 -9.22 9.13
CA LEU A 64 17.99 -9.42 10.03
C LEU A 64 17.57 -10.15 11.32
N ALA A 65 16.43 -9.78 11.91
CA ALA A 65 15.90 -10.48 13.08
C ALA A 65 15.55 -11.96 12.79
N LYS A 66 15.08 -12.27 11.57
CA LYS A 66 14.85 -13.67 11.15
C LYS A 66 16.16 -14.42 10.95
N GLU A 67 17.18 -13.79 10.38
CA GLU A 67 18.52 -14.39 10.23
C GLU A 67 19.21 -14.62 11.58
N GLU A 68 19.08 -13.69 12.53
CA GLU A 68 19.60 -13.87 13.90
C GLU A 68 18.94 -15.06 14.62
N ILE A 69 17.64 -15.28 14.42
CA ILE A 69 16.94 -16.45 15.00
C ILE A 69 17.23 -17.74 14.21
N LEU A 70 17.52 -17.67 12.90
CA LEU A 70 17.99 -18.84 12.14
C LEU A 70 19.39 -19.30 12.59
N GLN A 71 20.18 -18.40 13.18
CA GLN A 71 21.45 -18.72 13.84
C GLN A 71 21.27 -19.19 15.29
N ASP A 72 20.04 -19.39 15.76
CA ASP A 72 19.77 -19.88 17.11
C ASP A 72 20.00 -21.40 17.18
N ASP A 73 21.13 -21.80 17.77
CA ASP A 73 21.60 -23.20 17.94
C ASP A 73 20.61 -24.14 18.69
N ARG A 74 19.49 -23.60 19.18
CA ARG A 74 18.45 -24.35 19.89
C ARG A 74 17.62 -25.24 18.97
N PHE A 75 17.45 -24.87 17.70
CA PHE A 75 16.63 -25.59 16.73
C PHE A 75 17.50 -26.13 15.59
N PHE A 76 17.27 -27.39 15.22
CA PHE A 76 17.82 -27.97 13.99
C PHE A 76 17.12 -27.38 12.75
N PHE A 77 15.81 -27.14 12.85
CA PHE A 77 15.01 -26.57 11.76
C PHE A 77 13.79 -25.82 12.31
N ILE A 78 13.64 -24.53 11.96
CA ILE A 78 12.45 -23.74 12.32
C ILE A 78 11.43 -23.81 11.18
N ALA A 79 10.27 -24.40 11.46
CA ALA A 79 9.19 -24.55 10.48
C ALA A 79 8.37 -23.26 10.30
N GLY A 80 8.38 -22.37 11.31
CA GLY A 80 7.72 -21.09 11.23
C GLY A 80 7.66 -20.35 12.57
N TYR A 81 6.97 -19.20 12.54
CA TYR A 81 6.72 -18.36 13.71
C TYR A 81 5.23 -18.33 14.02
N THR A 82 4.90 -18.45 15.31
CA THR A 82 3.54 -18.21 15.79
C THR A 82 3.18 -16.72 15.67
N SER A 83 1.89 -16.39 15.73
CA SER A 83 1.42 -14.99 15.72
C SER A 83 2.05 -14.12 16.83
N GLY A 84 2.46 -14.74 17.95
CA GLY A 84 3.18 -14.09 19.06
C GLY A 84 4.70 -13.99 18.87
N GLY A 85 5.25 -14.39 17.71
CA GLY A 85 6.68 -14.32 17.42
C GLY A 85 7.53 -15.43 18.02
N ALA A 86 6.94 -16.40 18.74
CA ALA A 86 7.68 -17.57 19.22
C ALA A 86 7.97 -18.53 18.05
N PRO A 87 9.23 -18.97 17.84
CA PRO A 87 9.59 -19.94 16.83
C PRO A 87 9.08 -21.33 17.21
N TYR A 88 8.58 -22.09 16.24
CA TYR A 88 8.31 -23.51 16.41
C TYR A 88 9.07 -24.32 15.35
N GLY A 89 9.70 -25.40 15.80
CA GLY A 89 10.66 -26.13 14.99
C GLY A 89 11.04 -27.47 15.60
N ILE A 90 11.91 -28.18 14.90
CA ILE A 90 12.54 -29.42 15.33
C ILE A 90 13.82 -29.05 16.07
N THR A 91 13.93 -29.47 17.34
CA THR A 91 15.16 -29.34 18.12
C THR A 91 16.10 -30.51 17.85
N TRP A 92 17.40 -30.31 18.08
CA TRP A 92 18.41 -31.37 17.97
C TRP A 92 18.06 -32.61 18.79
N GLU A 93 17.55 -32.41 20.01
CA GLU A 93 17.12 -33.48 20.91
C GLU A 93 16.03 -34.38 20.30
N LYS A 94 15.07 -33.79 19.58
CA LYS A 94 13.97 -34.55 18.97
C LYS A 94 14.42 -35.35 17.74
N MET A 95 15.48 -34.90 17.05
CA MET A 95 16.05 -35.62 15.92
C MET A 95 17.00 -36.75 16.35
N GLY A 96 17.33 -36.84 17.65
CA GLY A 96 18.27 -37.83 18.18
C GLY A 96 19.71 -37.65 17.71
N LEU A 97 20.04 -36.47 17.16
CA LEU A 97 21.33 -36.12 16.60
C LEU A 97 22.05 -35.14 17.55
N LYS A 98 23.34 -35.32 17.76
CA LYS A 98 24.16 -34.28 18.40
C LYS A 98 24.44 -33.16 17.39
N PRO A 99 24.68 -31.91 17.83
CA PRO A 99 24.91 -30.77 16.93
C PRO A 99 26.08 -30.93 15.92
N TRP A 100 26.91 -31.97 16.10
CA TRP A 100 28.07 -32.31 15.29
C TRP A 100 28.00 -33.72 14.68
N ASP A 101 26.84 -34.39 14.72
CA ASP A 101 26.65 -35.63 13.95
C ASP A 101 26.41 -35.23 12.48
N ASP A 102 27.48 -35.28 11.67
CA ASP A 102 27.47 -34.94 10.26
C ASP A 102 26.45 -35.81 9.49
N LEU A 103 25.64 -35.16 8.65
CA LEU A 103 24.59 -35.76 7.81
C LEU A 103 25.12 -36.62 6.65
N GLU A 104 26.38 -37.07 6.69
CA GLU A 104 27.06 -37.65 5.52
C GLU A 104 26.97 -39.18 5.38
N GLU A 105 26.28 -39.89 6.29
CA GLU A 105 26.10 -41.36 6.19
C GLU A 105 24.65 -41.81 6.00
N ASN A 106 23.93 -41.21 5.04
CA ASN A 106 22.74 -41.87 4.49
C ASN A 106 22.51 -41.58 2.99
N LYS A 107 23.59 -41.72 2.22
CA LYS A 107 23.49 -41.98 0.78
C LYS A 107 24.05 -43.37 0.48
N MET A 108 23.12 -44.27 0.15
CA MET A 108 23.32 -45.52 -0.60
C MET A 108 24.03 -46.65 0.17
N VAL A 109 23.27 -47.57 0.77
CA VAL A 109 22.82 -48.89 0.26
C VAL A 109 21.90 -49.53 1.31
#